data_AF-A0A0G0JZE6-F1
#
_entry.id   AF-A0A0G0JZE6-F1
#
_cell.length_a   1.000
_cell.length_b   1.000
_cell.length_c   1.000
_cell.angle_alpha   90.00
_cell.angle_beta   90.00
_cell.angle_gamma   90.00
#
_symmetry.space_group_name_H-M   'P 1'
#
loop_
_entity.id
_entity.type
_entity.pdbx_description
1 polymer ?
#
loop_
_entity_poly.entity_id
_entity_poly.type
_entity_poly.pdbx_seq_one_letter_code
_entity_poly.pdbx_strand_id
1 'polypeptide(L)'
;METLKSVDLILCEDTRETHKILEKYDINTSTISYHAQSKLAKVDKIFQLLEEGKNLALVSDAGTPGISDPGAMLVSKIKEKFFNLVVGVPSGTPTTKLREVQVIPIPGPSAVIAALSASGLPTHEFTFLGFLPHKKGRETLFK
;
A
#
# COMPACT_ATOMS: atom_id res chain seq x y z
N MET A 1 8.52 -6.11 12.22
CA MET A 1 8.72 -5.18 13.34
C MET A 1 9.94 -4.30 13.13
N GLU A 2 11.09 -4.87 12.79
CA GLU A 2 12.31 -4.12 12.46
C GLU A 2 12.08 -2.98 11.47
N THR A 3 11.43 -3.23 10.33
CA THR A 3 11.12 -2.19 9.34
C THR A 3 10.34 -1.02 9.93
N LEU A 4 9.31 -1.28 10.75
CA LEU A 4 8.51 -0.22 11.35
C LEU A 4 9.33 0.62 12.34
N LYS A 5 10.39 0.05 12.94
CA LYS A 5 11.34 0.77 13.80
C LYS A 5 12.39 1.57 13.02
N SER A 6 12.70 1.17 11.79
CA SER A 6 13.81 1.75 11.01
C SER A 6 13.38 2.82 9.99
N VAL A 7 12.11 2.86 9.60
CA VAL A 7 11.60 3.86 8.65
C VAL A 7 11.46 5.25 9.30
N ASP A 8 11.50 6.29 8.49
CA ASP A 8 11.33 7.68 8.96
C ASP A 8 9.87 8.02 9.29
N LEU A 9 8.91 7.35 8.63
CA LEU A 9 7.48 7.60 8.81
C LEU A 9 6.63 6.37 8.46
N ILE A 10 5.53 6.19 9.18
CA ILE A 10 4.52 5.17 8.90
C ILE A 10 3.23 5.83 8.39
N LEU A 11 2.81 5.45 7.19
CA LEU A 11 1.54 5.81 6.58
C LEU A 11 0.49 4.79 7.02
N CYS A 12 -0.53 5.23 7.76
CA CYS A 12 -1.51 4.35 8.40
C CYS A 12 -2.91 4.61 7.85
N GLU A 13 -3.71 3.58 7.59
CA GLU A 13 -5.13 3.79 7.26
C GLU A 13 -5.88 4.51 8.41
N ASP A 14 -5.89 3.91 9.61
CA ASP A 14 -6.23 4.57 10.87
C ASP A 14 -5.02 4.60 11.83
N THR A 15 -4.59 5.81 12.19
CA THR A 15 -3.49 6.03 13.14
C THR A 15 -3.82 5.54 14.55
N ARG A 16 -5.11 5.54 14.94
CA ARG A 16 -5.54 5.11 16.28
C ARG A 16 -5.42 3.61 16.47
N GLU A 17 -5.79 2.84 15.44
CA GLU A 17 -5.65 1.39 15.46
C GLU A 17 -4.18 0.98 15.35
N THR A 18 -3.43 1.64 14.46
CA THR A 18 -2.00 1.39 14.31
C THR A 18 -1.23 1.69 15.60
N HIS A 19 -1.55 2.79 16.30
CA HIS A 19 -0.88 3.18 17.55
C HIS A 19 -0.91 2.07 18.61
N LYS A 20 -2.01 1.33 18.75
CA LYS A 20 -2.12 0.22 19.71
C LYS A 20 -1.08 -0.86 19.46
N ILE A 21 -0.81 -1.15 18.18
CA ILE A 21 0.20 -2.14 17.78
C ILE A 21 1.60 -1.57 18.00
N LEU A 22 1.84 -0.33 17.60
CA LEU A 22 3.15 0.32 17.78
C LEU A 22 3.55 0.40 19.25
N GLU A 23 2.64 0.80 20.13
CA GLU A 23 2.83 0.87 21.58
C GLU A 23 3.15 -0.52 22.16
N LYS A 24 2.38 -1.56 21.77
CA LYS A 24 2.61 -2.94 22.21
C LYS A 24 4.02 -3.44 21.88
N TYR A 25 4.62 -2.99 20.79
CA TYR A 25 5.93 -3.43 20.33
C TYR A 25 7.05 -2.40 20.57
N ASP A 26 6.77 -1.35 21.35
CA ASP A 26 7.68 -0.24 21.63
C ASP A 26 8.30 0.32 20.34
N ILE A 27 7.41 0.77 19.45
CA ILE A 27 7.75 1.42 18.18
C ILE A 27 7.35 2.89 18.29
N ASN A 28 8.35 3.78 18.30
CA ASN A 28 8.18 5.22 18.50
C ASN A 28 8.21 6.02 17.17
N THR A 29 8.17 5.33 16.04
CA THR A 29 8.21 5.93 14.71
C THR A 29 6.98 6.79 14.46
N SER A 30 7.17 7.98 13.89
CA SER A 30 6.08 8.91 13.61
C SER A 30 5.08 8.34 12.61
N THR A 31 3.80 8.67 12.78
CA THR A 31 2.71 8.19 11.92
C THR A 31 1.97 9.35 11.25
N ILE A 32 1.48 9.16 10.03
CA ILE A 32 0.44 10.00 9.43
C ILE A 32 -0.67 9.12 8.85
N SER A 33 -1.91 9.63 8.82
CA SER A 33 -3.03 8.89 8.23
C SER A 33 -2.99 8.93 6.69
N TYR A 34 -3.28 7.83 6.01
CA TYR A 34 -3.49 7.74 4.57
C TYR A 34 -4.63 6.73 4.30
N HIS A 35 -5.82 7.26 4.02
CA HIS A 35 -7.03 6.52 3.68
C HIS A 35 -7.58 6.94 2.30
N ALA A 36 -8.62 6.26 1.79
CA ALA A 36 -9.17 6.46 0.44
C ALA A 36 -9.61 7.91 0.14
N GLN A 37 -9.99 8.67 1.17
CA GLN A 37 -10.42 10.07 1.07
C GLN A 37 -9.27 11.06 1.32
N SER A 38 -8.02 10.59 1.39
CA SER A 38 -6.86 11.46 1.60
C SER A 38 -6.76 12.48 0.47
N LYS A 39 -6.64 13.75 0.86
CA LYS A 39 -6.48 14.87 -0.08
C LYS A 39 -5.17 14.74 -0.86
N LEU A 40 -5.15 15.30 -2.07
CA LEU A 40 -3.96 15.36 -2.93
C LEU A 40 -2.74 15.95 -2.21
N ALA A 41 -2.93 17.01 -1.42
CA ALA A 41 -1.85 17.63 -0.65
C ALA A 41 -1.10 16.64 0.27
N LYS A 42 -1.76 15.57 0.74
CA LYS A 42 -1.12 14.54 1.55
C LYS A 42 -0.26 13.60 0.70
N VAL A 43 -0.72 13.28 -0.51
CA VAL A 43 0.07 12.53 -1.50
C VAL A 43 1.30 13.33 -1.90
N ASP A 44 1.15 14.63 -2.13
CA ASP A 44 2.27 15.51 -2.48
C ASP A 44 3.32 15.55 -1.36
N LYS A 45 2.88 15.61 -0.09
CA LYS A 45 3.78 15.49 1.06
C LYS A 45 4.52 14.15 1.09
N ILE A 46 3.85 13.03 0.79
CA ILE A 46 4.50 11.71 0.73
C ILE A 46 5.57 11.70 -0.36
N PHE A 47 5.26 12.26 -1.54
CA PHE A 47 6.21 12.36 -2.64
C PHE A 47 7.42 13.22 -2.32
N GLN A 48 7.21 14.37 -1.66
CA GLN A 48 8.31 15.21 -1.20
C GLN A 48 9.25 14.43 -0.26
N LEU A 49 8.70 13.69 0.71
CA LEU A 49 9.51 12.88 1.63
C LEU A 49 10.31 11.80 0.89
N LEU A 50 9.71 11.14 -0.10
CA LEU A 50 10.40 10.15 -0.94
C LEU A 50 11.52 10.78 -1.78
N GLU A 51 11.30 11.97 -2.35
CA GLU A 51 12.31 12.74 -3.08
C GLU A 51 13.48 13.16 -2.17
N GLU A 52 13.20 13.53 -0.92
CA GLU A 52 14.19 13.80 0.12
C GLU A 52 14.97 12.53 0.55
N GLY A 53 14.52 11.35 0.14
CA GLY A 53 15.17 10.07 0.44
C GLY A 53 14.72 9.39 1.72
N LYS A 54 13.58 9.80 2.25
CA LYS A 54 12.99 9.21 3.45
C LYS A 54 12.44 7.82 3.15
N ASN A 55 12.65 6.90 4.08
CA ASN A 55 12.06 5.57 4.04
C ASN A 55 10.68 5.65 4.69
N LEU A 56 9.65 5.22 3.97
CA LEU A 56 8.27 5.23 4.47
C LEU A 56 7.74 3.80 4.52
N ALA A 57 7.02 3.45 5.58
CA ALA A 57 6.23 2.22 5.63
C ALA A 57 4.75 2.53 5.39
N LEU A 58 4.04 1.65 4.69
CA LEU A 58 2.60 1.71 4.52
C LEU A 58 1.95 0.56 5.29
N VAL A 59 0.93 0.85 6.08
CA VAL A 59 0.13 -0.13 6.82
C VAL A 59 -1.37 0.13 6.63
N SER A 60 -2.14 -0.94 6.56
CA SER A 60 -3.60 -0.95 6.63
C SER A 60 -4.04 -1.29 8.06
N ASP A 61 -5.33 -1.14 8.36
CA ASP A 61 -5.86 -1.48 9.69
C ASP A 61 -5.67 -2.98 10.01
N ALA A 62 -5.67 -3.83 8.99
CA ALA A 62 -5.35 -5.25 9.11
C ALA A 62 -4.84 -5.87 7.79
N GLY A 63 -4.04 -6.93 7.93
CA GLY A 63 -3.67 -7.80 6.82
C GLY A 63 -2.52 -7.26 5.96
N THR A 64 -2.71 -7.31 4.64
CA THR A 64 -1.69 -6.96 3.64
C THR A 64 -2.07 -5.64 2.99
N PRO A 65 -1.29 -4.55 3.18
CA PRO A 65 -1.60 -3.26 2.56
C PRO A 65 -1.65 -3.34 1.04
N GLY A 66 -2.61 -2.65 0.44
CA GLY A 66 -2.93 -2.69 -0.98
C GLY A 66 -3.96 -3.75 -1.38
N ILE A 67 -4.49 -4.54 -0.44
CA ILE A 67 -5.53 -5.55 -0.72
C ILE A 67 -6.84 -5.12 -0.07
N SER A 68 -7.78 -4.67 -0.91
CA SER A 68 -9.09 -4.13 -0.46
C SER A 68 -8.98 -2.90 0.46
N ASP A 69 -7.88 -2.17 0.37
CA ASP A 69 -7.59 -0.94 1.10
C ASP A 69 -7.00 0.13 0.15
N PRO A 70 -6.78 1.39 0.58
CA PRO A 70 -6.37 2.47 -0.31
C PRO A 70 -4.89 2.40 -0.73
N GLY A 71 -4.09 1.48 -0.17
CA GLY A 71 -2.66 1.37 -0.40
C GLY A 71 -2.27 1.12 -1.86
N ALA A 72 -3.08 0.38 -2.60
CA ALA A 72 -2.83 0.09 -4.02
C ALA A 72 -2.79 1.38 -4.87
N MET A 73 -3.63 2.36 -4.53
CA MET A 73 -3.66 3.65 -5.23
C MET A 73 -2.36 4.42 -5.00
N LEU A 74 -1.81 4.42 -3.79
CA LEU A 74 -0.55 5.09 -3.50
C LEU A 74 0.61 4.46 -4.27
N VAL A 75 0.70 3.13 -4.25
CA VAL A 75 1.73 2.38 -4.98
C VAL A 75 1.66 2.67 -6.49
N SER A 76 0.45 2.71 -7.07
CA SER A 76 0.25 3.06 -8.47
C SER A 76 0.80 4.45 -8.79
N LYS A 77 0.49 5.46 -7.96
CA LYS A 77 0.97 6.83 -8.16
C LYS A 77 2.49 6.96 -7.95
N ILE A 78 3.08 6.21 -7.01
CA ILE A 78 4.54 6.14 -6.83
C ILE A 78 5.19 5.58 -8.09
N LYS A 79 4.68 4.47 -8.64
CA LYS A 79 5.19 3.90 -9.88
C LYS A 79 5.07 4.88 -11.04
N GLU A 80 3.92 5.51 -11.23
CA GLU A 80 3.72 6.51 -12.29
C GLU A 80 4.71 7.69 -12.20
N LYS A 81 4.98 8.19 -11.00
CA LYS A 81 5.87 9.35 -10.80
C LYS A 81 7.35 9.01 -10.86
N PHE A 82 7.78 7.90 -10.25
CA PHE A 82 9.20 7.58 -10.04
C PHE A 82 9.75 6.50 -10.99
N PHE A 83 8.90 5.76 -11.71
CA PHE A 83 9.31 4.66 -12.60
C PHE A 83 9.35 5.06 -14.08
N ASN A 84 9.47 6.35 -14.43
CA ASN A 84 9.61 6.78 -15.84
C ASN A 84 11.03 6.53 -16.39
N LEU A 85 11.42 5.27 -16.49
CA LEU A 85 12.47 4.66 -17.31
C LEU A 85 12.17 3.14 -17.28
N VAL A 86 11.78 2.40 -18.32
CA VAL A 86 12.03 2.48 -19.76
C VAL A 86 10.94 1.70 -20.52
N VAL A 87 10.22 2.33 -21.46
CA VAL A 87 9.91 1.74 -22.78
C VAL A 87 9.77 2.89 -23.80
N GLY A 88 10.81 3.14 -24.62
CA GLY A 88 10.66 3.72 -25.96
C GLY A 88 10.34 5.21 -26.15
N VAL A 89 10.92 6.14 -25.39
CA VAL A 89 10.85 7.59 -25.73
C VAL A 89 12.20 8.08 -26.28
N PRO A 90 12.27 8.63 -27.51
CA PRO A 90 13.51 9.18 -28.06
C PRO A 90 13.90 10.48 -27.35
N SER A 91 15.18 10.54 -27.00
CA SER A 91 16.04 11.71 -26.77
C SER A 91 15.42 13.09 -26.99
N GLY A 92 15.30 13.90 -25.92
CA GLY A 92 15.08 15.34 -26.10
C GLY A 92 14.87 16.19 -24.86
N THR A 93 14.52 15.64 -23.69
CA THR A 93 14.28 16.45 -22.49
C THR A 93 15.26 16.13 -21.38
N PRO A 94 15.85 17.15 -20.70
CA PRO A 94 16.73 16.93 -19.57
C PRO A 94 15.89 16.41 -18.41
N THR A 95 15.82 15.09 -18.26
CA THR A 95 15.10 14.46 -17.17
C THR A 95 15.88 14.75 -15.89
N THR A 96 15.34 15.65 -15.08
CA THR A 96 15.77 15.92 -13.72
C THR A 96 16.01 14.57 -13.02
N LYS A 97 17.15 14.45 -12.35
CA LYS A 97 17.65 13.25 -11.67
C LYS A 97 16.67 12.81 -10.57
N LEU A 98 15.55 12.22 -10.97
CA LEU A 98 14.56 11.69 -10.05
C LEU A 98 15.20 10.52 -9.34
N ARG A 99 15.16 10.56 -8.00
CA ARG A 99 15.63 9.48 -7.17
C ARG A 99 14.78 8.26 -7.47
N GLU A 100 15.42 7.12 -7.69
CA GLU A 100 14.72 5.85 -7.81
C GLU A 100 14.03 5.55 -6.47
N VAL A 101 12.71 5.40 -6.51
CA VAL A 101 11.92 5.00 -5.35
C VAL A 101 11.53 3.55 -5.53
N GLN A 102 11.99 2.69 -4.62
CA GLN A 102 11.66 1.28 -4.63
C GLN A 102 10.44 1.01 -3.74
N VAL A 103 9.53 0.17 -4.24
CA VAL A 103 8.40 -0.35 -3.48
C VAL A 103 8.72 -1.78 -3.08
N ILE A 104 8.99 -2.01 -1.80
CA ILE A 104 9.42 -3.31 -1.27
C ILE A 104 8.25 -3.93 -0.48
N PRO A 105 7.59 -4.99 -0.99
CA PRO A 105 6.54 -5.67 -0.25
C PRO A 105 7.17 -6.53 0.86
N ILE A 106 6.60 -6.46 2.07
CA ILE A 106 6.98 -7.33 3.19
C ILE A 106 5.90 -8.41 3.34
N PRO A 107 6.25 -9.70 3.25
CA PRO A 107 5.30 -10.79 3.49
C PRO A 107 4.60 -10.65 4.84
N GLY A 108 3.29 -10.88 4.89
CA GLY A 108 2.50 -10.66 6.09
C GLY A 108 1.14 -11.35 6.06
N PRO A 109 0.32 -11.13 7.11
CA PRO A 109 -0.99 -11.76 7.22
C PRO A 109 -1.92 -11.39 6.06
N SER A 110 -2.64 -12.37 5.53
CA SER A 110 -3.70 -12.17 4.55
C SER A 110 -4.88 -13.06 4.90
N ALA A 111 -6.04 -12.46 5.18
CA ALA A 111 -7.25 -13.21 5.53
C ALA A 111 -7.70 -14.15 4.40
N VAL A 112 -7.55 -13.72 3.15
CA VAL A 112 -7.90 -14.52 1.96
C VAL A 112 -7.06 -15.78 1.90
N ILE A 113 -5.74 -15.63 2.05
CA ILE A 113 -4.80 -16.76 1.97
C ILE A 113 -4.96 -17.69 3.17
N ALA A 114 -5.17 -17.13 4.38
CA ALA A 114 -5.41 -17.92 5.58
C ALA A 114 -6.72 -18.73 5.50
N ALA A 115 -7.78 -18.16 4.95
CA ALA A 115 -9.04 -18.87 4.75
C ALA A 115 -8.90 -19.97 3.69
N LEU A 116 -8.26 -19.67 2.55
CA LEU A 116 -8.05 -20.63 1.47
C LEU A 116 -7.22 -21.84 1.94
N SER A 117 -6.14 -21.62 2.70
CA SER A 117 -5.26 -22.70 3.17
C SER A 117 -5.95 -23.70 4.11
N ALA A 118 -6.98 -23.25 4.85
CA ALA A 118 -7.76 -24.09 5.75
C ALA A 118 -9.08 -24.62 5.13
N SER A 119 -9.43 -24.22 3.90
CA SER A 119 -10.74 -24.49 3.30
C SER A 119 -10.95 -25.92 2.79
N GLY A 120 -9.86 -26.65 2.50
CA GLY A 120 -9.92 -27.93 1.79
C GLY A 120 -10.25 -27.82 0.29
N LEU A 121 -10.35 -26.60 -0.26
CA LEU A 121 -10.54 -26.36 -1.69
C LEU A 121 -9.21 -26.44 -2.46
N PRO A 122 -9.23 -26.67 -3.78
CA PRO A 122 -8.03 -26.57 -4.61
C PRO A 122 -7.37 -25.20 -4.47
N THR A 123 -6.05 -25.19 -4.23
CA THR A 123 -5.28 -23.96 -3.97
C THR A 123 -4.31 -23.59 -5.09
N HIS A 124 -4.30 -24.34 -6.20
CA HIS A 124 -3.40 -24.08 -7.33
C HIS A 124 -3.87 -22.90 -8.19
N GLU A 125 -5.18 -22.65 -8.21
CA GLU A 125 -5.81 -21.52 -8.89
C GLU A 125 -7.01 -21.05 -8.08
N PHE A 126 -7.11 -19.74 -7.85
CA PHE A 126 -8.26 -19.11 -7.20
C PHE A 126 -8.39 -17.65 -7.64
N THR A 127 -9.60 -17.10 -7.51
CA THR A 127 -9.90 -15.70 -7.82
C THR A 127 -10.39 -14.98 -6.58
N PHE A 128 -9.76 -13.86 -6.24
CA PHE A 128 -10.22 -12.97 -5.17
C PHE A 128 -11.07 -11.84 -5.75
N LEU A 129 -12.35 -11.79 -5.36
CA LEU A 129 -13.32 -10.79 -5.86
C LEU A 129 -13.56 -9.62 -4.90
N GLY A 130 -12.93 -9.62 -3.72
CA GLY A 130 -13.20 -8.60 -2.70
C GLY A 130 -14.63 -8.66 -2.15
N PHE A 131 -15.21 -7.49 -1.88
CA PHE A 131 -16.55 -7.37 -1.32
C PHE A 131 -17.62 -7.32 -2.42
N LEU A 132 -18.70 -8.08 -2.23
CA LEU A 132 -19.83 -8.05 -3.15
C LEU A 132 -20.59 -6.71 -3.08
N PRO A 133 -21.18 -6.23 -4.19
CA PRO A 133 -21.97 -5.00 -4.19
C PRO A 133 -23.16 -5.05 -3.23
N HIS A 134 -23.39 -3.97 -2.48
CA HIS A 134 -24.59 -3.86 -1.64
C HIS A 134 -25.85 -3.62 -2.51
N LYS A 135 -26.78 -4.58 -2.49
CA LYS A 135 -28.14 -4.55 -3.08
C LYS A 135 -28.29 -5.06 -4.53
N LYS A 136 -28.12 -4.24 -5.58
CA LYS A 136 -28.57 -4.55 -6.96
C LYS A 136 -27.52 -5.20 -7.90
N GLY A 137 -26.23 -5.22 -7.53
CA GLY A 137 -25.15 -5.76 -8.37
C GLY A 137 -24.72 -7.20 -8.04
N ARG A 138 -25.41 -7.85 -7.09
CA ARG A 138 -25.02 -9.20 -6.61
C ARG A 138 -25.27 -10.29 -7.65
N GLU A 139 -26.31 -10.13 -8.47
CA GLU A 139 -26.67 -11.11 -9.51
C GLU A 139 -25.88 -10.93 -10.82
N THR A 140 -25.29 -9.76 -11.06
CA THR A 140 -24.54 -9.46 -12.30
C THR A 140 -23.06 -9.83 -12.22
N LEU A 141 -22.51 -10.05 -11.02
CA LEU A 141 -21.09 -10.40 -10.86
C LEU A 141 -20.79 -11.88 -11.18
N PHE A 142 -21.82 -12.74 -11.11
CA PHE A 142 -21.71 -14.19 -11.30
C PHE A 142 -22.50 -14.70 -12.51
N LYS A 143 -23.07 -13.80 -13.30
CA LYS A 143 -23.64 -14.09 -14.63
C LYS A 143 -22.59 -13.79 -15.69
#